data_AF-A0AA50HNQ2-F1
#
_entry.id   AF-A0AA50HNQ2-F1
#
_cell.length_a   1.000
_cell.length_b   1.000
_cell.length_c   1.000
_cell.angle_alpha   90.00
_cell.angle_beta   90.00
_cell.angle_gamma   90.00
#
_symmetry.space_group_name_H-M   'P 1'
#
loop_
_entity.id
_entity.type
_entity.pdbx_description
1 polymer ?
#
loop_
_entity_poly.entity_id
_entity_poly.type
_entity_poly.pdbx_seq_one_letter_code
_entity_poly.pdbx_strand_id
1 'polypeptide(L)'
;MSLSYGWEKFHSAVLTLTGEGTVKERLANAYIFSLLHITPNEDLPNVLQADFEKLVQQVTHVAPAAQEGAVEATVNQLGEVELLLITEKIVGMYDDLCRHLAFENGAP
;
A
#
# COMPACT_ATOMS: atom_id res chain seq x y z
N MET A 1 -0.32 15.24 9.42
CA MET A 1 -0.35 14.52 8.12
C MET A 1 -1.71 14.79 7.44
N SER A 2 -1.90 14.53 6.13
CA SER A 2 -3.06 15.00 5.32
C SER A 2 -3.48 14.02 4.21
N LEU A 3 -4.73 14.10 3.74
CA LEU A 3 -5.23 13.25 2.65
C LEU A 3 -4.41 13.35 1.35
N SER A 4 -3.89 14.54 1.03
CA SER A 4 -2.98 14.75 -0.10
C SER A 4 -1.66 13.99 0.05
N TYR A 5 -1.15 13.87 1.27
CA TYR A 5 0.06 13.11 1.56
C TYR A 5 -0.18 11.61 1.42
N GLY A 6 -1.30 11.10 1.95
CA GLY A 6 -1.73 9.72 1.73
C GLY A 6 -1.82 9.39 0.23
N TRP A 7 -2.39 10.29 -0.57
CA TRP A 7 -2.48 10.13 -2.02
C TRP A 7 -1.11 10.08 -2.69
N GLU A 8 -0.18 10.97 -2.31
CA GLU A 8 1.18 10.97 -2.85
C GLU A 8 1.90 9.63 -2.57
N LYS A 9 1.71 9.06 -1.38
CA LYS A 9 2.27 7.76 -1.01
C LYS A 9 1.63 6.61 -1.78
N PHE A 10 0.32 6.60 -1.95
CA PHE A 10 -0.34 5.60 -2.79
C PHE A 10 0.07 5.72 -4.25
N HIS A 11 0.19 6.93 -4.79
CA HIS A 11 0.66 7.17 -6.15
C HIS A 11 2.08 6.59 -6.36
N SER A 12 2.98 6.89 -5.42
CA SER A 12 4.36 6.37 -5.45
C SER A 12 4.41 4.85 -5.36
N ALA A 13 3.55 4.24 -4.53
CA ALA A 13 3.42 2.79 -4.43
C ALA A 13 2.95 2.17 -5.76
N VAL A 14 1.92 2.74 -6.41
CA VAL A 14 1.42 2.29 -7.71
C VAL A 14 2.50 2.36 -8.79
N LEU A 15 3.27 3.45 -8.86
CA LEU A 15 4.40 3.55 -9.79
C LEU A 15 5.45 2.47 -9.53
N THR A 16 5.77 2.22 -8.25
CA THR A 16 6.73 1.19 -7.84
C THR A 16 6.27 -0.20 -8.27
N LEU A 17 4.98 -0.51 -8.16
CA LEU A 17 4.40 -1.79 -8.60
C LEU A 17 4.55 -2.05 -10.11
N THR A 18 4.76 -1.01 -10.91
CA THR A 18 5.00 -1.09 -12.36
C THR A 18 6.46 -1.01 -12.78
N GLY A 19 7.37 -0.84 -11.81
CA GLY A 19 8.80 -0.70 -12.06
C GLY A 19 9.53 -2.00 -12.44
N GLU A 20 10.85 -1.96 -12.33
CA GLU A 20 11.72 -3.11 -12.59
C GLU A 20 11.75 -4.10 -11.41
N GLY A 21 12.24 -5.32 -11.66
CA GLY A 21 12.35 -6.39 -10.65
C GLY A 21 11.15 -7.35 -10.64
N THR A 22 11.18 -8.32 -9.74
CA THR A 22 10.12 -9.32 -9.55
C THR A 22 8.89 -8.69 -8.88
N VAL A 23 7.71 -9.33 -9.04
CA VAL A 23 6.48 -8.86 -8.37
C VAL A 23 6.66 -8.74 -6.84
N LYS A 24 7.43 -9.66 -6.25
CA LYS A 24 7.75 -9.66 -4.81
C LYS A 24 8.58 -8.44 -4.41
N GLU A 25 9.67 -8.18 -5.13
CA GLU A 25 10.52 -7.00 -4.87
C GLU A 25 9.71 -5.70 -5.03
N ARG A 26 8.90 -5.60 -6.09
CA ARG A 26 8.09 -4.40 -6.33
C ARG A 26 7.04 -4.19 -5.25
N LEU A 27 6.37 -5.24 -4.79
CA LEU A 27 5.40 -5.16 -3.69
C LEU A 27 6.07 -4.77 -2.36
N ALA A 28 7.19 -5.39 -2.03
CA ALA A 28 7.95 -5.04 -0.82
C ALA A 28 8.40 -3.57 -0.86
N ASN A 29 8.96 -3.12 -1.99
CA ASN A 29 9.42 -1.74 -2.18
C ASN A 29 8.26 -0.73 -2.13
N ALA A 30 7.13 -1.05 -2.76
CA ALA A 30 5.93 -0.20 -2.74
C ALA A 30 5.44 0.03 -1.30
N TYR A 31 5.50 -1.01 -0.46
CA TYR A 31 5.15 -0.87 0.94
C TYR A 31 6.23 -0.11 1.74
N ILE A 32 7.49 -0.57 1.72
CA ILE A 32 8.58 -0.07 2.56
C ILE A 32 8.86 1.42 2.29
N PHE A 33 8.93 1.82 1.03
CA PHE A 33 9.35 3.18 0.65
C PHE A 33 8.18 4.16 0.49
N SER A 34 6.93 3.68 0.51
CA SER A 34 5.75 4.53 0.34
C SER A 34 4.71 4.31 1.42
N LEU A 35 4.02 3.16 1.43
CA LEU A 35 2.85 2.96 2.28
C LEU A 35 3.18 2.94 3.79
N LEU A 36 4.36 2.48 4.17
CA LEU A 36 4.82 2.46 5.57
C LEU A 36 4.83 3.86 6.22
N HIS A 37 4.89 4.92 5.42
CA HIS A 37 4.94 6.30 5.90
C HIS A 37 3.56 6.92 6.15
N ILE A 38 2.47 6.22 5.83
CA ILE A 38 1.10 6.68 6.01
C ILE A 38 0.69 6.50 7.47
N THR A 39 0.18 7.57 8.09
CA THR A 39 -0.48 7.52 9.38
C THR A 39 -2.00 7.48 9.15
N PRO A 40 -2.70 6.34 9.35
CA PRO A 40 -4.06 6.13 8.83
C PRO A 40 -5.09 7.18 9.27
N ASN A 41 -5.04 7.61 10.53
CA ASN A 41 -5.96 8.59 11.10
C ASN A 41 -5.71 10.04 10.66
N GLU A 42 -4.57 10.31 10.00
CA GLU A 42 -4.21 11.65 9.52
C GLU A 42 -4.18 11.72 7.98
N ASP A 43 -3.80 10.62 7.32
CA ASP A 43 -3.52 10.58 5.88
C ASP A 43 -4.60 9.89 5.05
N LEU A 44 -5.55 9.20 5.67
CA LEU A 44 -6.60 8.45 4.97
C LEU A 44 -8.01 8.86 5.39
N PRO A 45 -8.97 8.85 4.45
CA PRO A 45 -10.38 8.96 4.79
C PRO A 45 -10.80 7.82 5.72
N ASN A 46 -11.71 8.10 6.66
CA ASN A 46 -12.17 7.12 7.66
C ASN A 46 -12.63 5.79 7.05
N VAL A 47 -13.22 5.84 5.85
CA VAL A 47 -13.71 4.64 5.15
C VAL A 47 -12.60 3.72 4.64
N LEU A 48 -11.37 4.22 4.45
CA LEU A 48 -10.22 3.45 3.94
C LEU A 48 -9.28 2.95 5.05
N GLN A 49 -9.39 3.48 6.26
CA GLN A 49 -8.46 3.16 7.36
C GLN A 49 -8.46 1.65 7.70
N ALA A 50 -9.63 1.04 7.83
CA ALA A 50 -9.73 -0.39 8.16
C ALA A 50 -9.16 -1.30 7.06
N ASP A 51 -9.31 -0.92 5.79
CA ASP A 51 -8.77 -1.71 4.68
C ASP A 51 -7.27 -1.56 4.53
N PHE A 52 -6.74 -0.38 4.89
CA PHE A 52 -5.31 -0.15 5.03
C PHE A 52 -4.68 -1.00 6.14
N GLU A 53 -5.30 -1.06 7.31
CA GLU A 53 -4.82 -1.92 8.41
C GLU A 53 -4.78 -3.39 8.01
N LYS A 54 -5.81 -3.88 7.30
CA LYS A 54 -5.81 -5.24 6.75
C LYS A 54 -4.68 -5.43 5.74
N LEU A 55 -4.42 -4.45 4.87
CA LEU A 55 -3.30 -4.50 3.91
C LEU A 55 -1.96 -4.61 4.65
N VAL A 56 -1.73 -3.76 5.66
CA VAL A 56 -0.53 -3.79 6.51
C VAL A 56 -0.34 -5.18 7.11
N GLN A 57 -1.39 -5.76 7.69
CA GLN A 57 -1.34 -7.12 8.24
C GLN A 57 -0.98 -8.15 7.18
N GLN A 58 -1.61 -8.11 6.00
CA GLN A 58 -1.32 -9.03 4.89
C GLN A 58 0.16 -9.02 4.49
N VAL A 59 0.83 -7.87 4.52
CA VAL A 59 2.25 -7.74 4.11
C VAL A 59 3.25 -7.76 5.25
N THR A 60 2.85 -7.87 6.52
CA THR A 60 3.77 -7.89 7.68
C THR A 60 3.57 -9.05 8.66
N HIS A 61 2.67 -9.99 8.36
CA HIS A 61 2.26 -11.04 9.30
C HIS A 61 3.36 -12.07 9.63
N VAL A 62 4.37 -12.22 8.77
CA VAL A 62 5.47 -13.16 9.01
C VAL A 62 6.55 -12.47 9.86
N ALA A 63 6.93 -13.14 10.95
CA ALA A 63 8.06 -12.70 11.76
C ALA A 63 9.38 -12.86 10.96
N PRO A 64 10.23 -11.81 10.88
CA PRO A 64 11.45 -11.86 10.11
C PRO A 64 12.47 -12.86 10.69
N ALA A 65 13.23 -13.52 9.81
CA ALA A 65 14.38 -14.32 10.20
C ALA A 65 15.70 -13.54 10.02
N ALA A 66 16.50 -13.44 11.09
CA ALA A 66 17.83 -12.83 11.08
C ALA A 66 17.86 -11.33 10.66
N GLN A 67 18.28 -11.01 9.42
CA GLN A 67 18.54 -9.64 8.95
C GLN A 67 17.46 -9.10 7.98
N GLU A 68 16.48 -9.91 7.57
CA GLU A 68 15.41 -9.48 6.67
C GLU A 68 14.33 -8.66 7.40
N GLY A 69 13.63 -7.77 6.69
CA GLY A 69 12.47 -7.06 7.25
C GLY A 69 11.22 -7.95 7.29
N ALA A 70 10.26 -7.68 8.18
CA ALA A 70 8.99 -8.43 8.27
C ALA A 70 8.21 -8.43 6.93
N VAL A 71 8.35 -7.36 6.15
CA VAL A 71 7.73 -7.21 4.83
C VAL A 71 8.35 -8.17 3.82
N GLU A 72 9.68 -8.22 3.75
CA GLU A 72 10.40 -9.13 2.86
C GLU A 72 10.12 -10.59 3.25
N ALA A 73 10.17 -10.90 4.54
CA ALA A 73 9.84 -12.22 5.10
C ALA A 73 8.43 -12.66 4.68
N THR A 74 7.46 -11.75 4.77
CA THR A 74 6.06 -12.02 4.41
C THR A 74 5.91 -12.21 2.90
N VAL A 75 6.35 -11.23 2.11
CA VAL A 75 6.15 -11.20 0.66
C VAL A 75 6.86 -12.38 -0.02
N ASN A 76 7.98 -12.84 0.53
CA ASN A 76 8.69 -14.01 0.01
C ASN A 76 7.90 -15.32 0.16
N GLN A 77 6.98 -15.41 1.12
CA GLN A 77 6.14 -16.60 1.34
C GLN A 77 4.83 -16.59 0.54
N LEU A 78 4.43 -15.43 0.02
CA LEU A 78 3.20 -15.30 -0.77
C LEU A 78 3.30 -16.04 -2.10
N GLY A 79 2.21 -16.70 -2.48
CA GLY A 79 1.99 -17.25 -3.81
C GLY A 79 1.58 -16.19 -4.84
N GLU A 80 1.59 -16.54 -6.12
CA GLU A 80 1.28 -15.60 -7.22
C GLU A 80 -0.11 -14.98 -7.09
N VAL A 81 -1.12 -15.76 -6.70
CA VAL A 81 -2.50 -15.28 -6.52
C VAL A 81 -2.58 -14.25 -5.39
N GLU A 82 -1.89 -14.49 -4.27
CA GLU A 82 -1.88 -13.57 -3.13
C GLU A 82 -1.18 -12.26 -3.48
N LEU A 83 -0.05 -12.34 -4.20
CA LEU A 83 0.67 -11.18 -4.70
C LEU A 83 -0.20 -10.33 -5.63
N LEU A 84 -0.95 -10.98 -6.53
CA LEU A 84 -1.88 -10.29 -7.42
C LEU A 84 -2.98 -9.59 -6.63
N LEU A 85 -3.64 -10.29 -5.70
CA LEU A 85 -4.74 -9.73 -4.89
C LEU A 85 -4.28 -8.53 -4.04
N ILE A 86 -3.08 -8.59 -3.47
CA ILE A 86 -2.53 -7.47 -2.69
C ILE A 86 -2.19 -6.30 -3.61
N THR A 87 -1.62 -6.56 -4.78
CA THR A 87 -1.34 -5.54 -5.80
C THR A 87 -2.61 -4.85 -6.25
N GLU A 88 -3.67 -5.61 -6.58
CA GLU A 88 -4.99 -5.09 -6.94
C GLU A 88 -5.59 -4.25 -5.82
N LYS A 89 -5.45 -4.70 -4.55
CA LYS A 89 -5.93 -3.95 -3.39
C LYS A 89 -5.25 -2.60 -3.24
N ILE A 90 -3.93 -2.52 -3.44
CA ILE A 90 -3.19 -1.25 -3.40
C ILE A 90 -3.71 -0.29 -4.48
N VAL A 91 -3.88 -0.78 -5.71
CA VAL A 91 -4.40 0.02 -6.82
C VAL A 91 -5.84 0.47 -6.58
N GLY A 92 -6.70 -0.41 -6.07
CA GLY A 92 -8.09 -0.09 -5.73
C GLY A 92 -8.19 0.98 -4.66
N MET A 93 -7.41 0.86 -3.59
CA MET A 93 -7.36 1.89 -2.54
C MET A 93 -6.84 3.24 -3.04
N TYR A 94 -5.90 3.24 -4.00
CA TYR A 94 -5.47 4.47 -4.67
C TYR A 94 -6.60 5.11 -5.48
N ASP A 95 -7.39 4.34 -6.23
CA ASP A 95 -8.56 4.84 -6.96
C ASP A 95 -9.61 5.43 -6.00
N ASP A 96 -9.94 4.72 -4.93
CA ASP A 96 -10.88 5.20 -3.92
C ASP A 96 -10.42 6.53 -3.31
N LEU A 97 -9.13 6.64 -2.98
CA LEU A 97 -8.55 7.87 -2.46
C LEU A 97 -8.61 9.02 -3.47
N CYS A 98 -8.35 8.74 -4.76
CA CYS A 98 -8.50 9.73 -5.83
C CYS A 98 -9.94 10.22 -5.95
N ARG A 99 -10.94 9.32 -5.86
CA ARG A 99 -12.36 9.68 -5.89
C ARG A 99 -12.73 10.56 -4.69
N HIS A 100 -12.28 10.20 -3.49
CA HIS A 100 -12.51 11.00 -2.29
C HIS A 100 -11.95 12.43 -2.43
N LEU A 101 -10.70 12.57 -2.89
CA LEU A 101 -10.08 13.87 -3.11
C LEU A 101 -10.79 14.68 -4.21
N ALA A 102 -11.32 14.04 -5.26
CA ALA A 102 -12.08 14.72 -6.30
C ALA A 102 -13.40 15.29 -5.77
N PHE A 103 -14.08 14.57 -4.88
CA PHE A 103 -15.32 15.05 -4.24
C PHE A 103 -15.06 16.14 -3.19
N GLU A 104 -13.94 16.10 -2.47
CA GLU A 104 -13.59 17.15 -1.49
C GLU A 104 -13.14 18.46 -2.14
N ASN A 105 -12.46 18.39 -3.30
CA ASN A 105 -11.98 19.57 -4.01
C ASN A 105 -13.04 20.20 -4.94
N GLY A 106 -14.30 19.77 -4.86
CA GLY A 106 -15.40 20.34 -5.62
C GLY A 106 -15.18 20.23 -7.12
N ALA A 107 -14.96 19.02 -7.64
CA ALA A 107 -15.12 18.79 -9.07
C ALA A 107 -16.54 19.26 -9.50
N PRO A 108 -16.67 20.02 -10.60
CA PRO A 108 -17.89 20.70 -11.00
C PRO A 108 -19.08 19.77 -11.27
#